data_AF-A0A955XCD8-F1
#
_entry.id   AF-A0A955XCD8-F1
#
_cell.length_a   1.000
_cell.length_b   1.000
_cell.length_c   1.000
_cell.angle_alpha   90.00
_cell.angle_beta   90.00
_cell.angle_gamma   90.00
#
_symmetry.space_group_name_H-M   'P 1'
#
loop_
_entity.id
_entity.type
_entity.pdbx_description
1 polymer ?
#
loop_
_entity_poly.entity_id
_entity_poly.type
_entity_poly.pdbx_seq_one_letter_code
_entity_poly.pdbx_strand_id
1 'polypeptide(L)'
;APVAPAPAGGFAALKVAPGMYAPVNPAAWKDGLDAVAPLLEKRAPGARTDMQIRTDGRFHALRITLAKPAKAPAELVPVFRSAVVFFERTRAVKPAAEQVVVVSGDVSVVADKAAIMDLFLERVDEAAFVARLGRLGG
;
A
#
# COMPACT_ATOMS: atom_id res chain seq x y z
N ALA A 1 -0.86 18.11 -29.63
CA ALA A 1 -0.55 18.79 -28.35
C ALA A 1 0.68 18.11 -27.76
N PRO A 2 1.64 18.84 -27.17
CA PRO A 2 2.73 18.20 -26.45
C PRO A 2 2.14 17.49 -25.23
N VAL A 3 2.50 16.23 -25.04
CA VAL A 3 2.16 15.44 -23.86
C VAL A 3 2.83 16.12 -22.66
N ALA A 4 2.06 16.56 -21.68
CA ALA A 4 2.60 17.13 -20.45
C ALA A 4 3.57 16.13 -19.80
N PRO A 5 4.76 16.55 -19.33
CA PRO A 5 5.67 15.66 -18.67
C PRO A 5 4.98 15.06 -17.44
N ALA A 6 5.08 13.74 -17.27
CA ALA A 6 4.66 13.08 -16.04
C ALA A 6 5.24 13.86 -14.85
N PRO A 7 4.48 14.08 -13.75
CA PRO A 7 5.03 14.77 -12.61
C PRO A 7 6.26 13.99 -12.14
N ALA A 8 7.44 14.59 -12.32
CA ALA A 8 8.72 14.11 -11.81
C ALA A 8 8.78 14.30 -10.28
N GLY A 9 7.70 13.96 -9.60
CA GLY A 9 7.58 13.98 -8.16
C GLY A 9 8.10 12.68 -7.60
N GLY A 10 9.35 12.66 -7.15
CA GLY A 10 9.82 11.60 -6.25
C GLY A 10 8.94 11.54 -4.98
N PHE A 11 9.24 10.63 -4.07
CA PHE A 11 8.45 10.45 -2.85
C PHE A 11 8.24 11.73 -2.01
N ALA A 12 9.13 12.73 -2.13
CA ALA A 12 9.00 14.03 -1.49
C ALA A 12 7.80 14.86 -1.98
N ALA A 13 7.30 14.61 -3.19
CA ALA A 13 6.15 15.31 -3.77
C ALA A 13 4.79 14.72 -3.35
N LEU A 14 4.79 13.55 -2.68
CA LEU A 14 3.57 12.95 -2.15
C LEU A 14 3.04 13.79 -0.97
N LYS A 15 1.72 13.87 -0.86
CA LYS A 15 1.06 14.53 0.28
C LYS A 15 1.44 13.82 1.57
N VAL A 16 1.76 14.57 2.62
CA VAL A 16 2.03 13.98 3.94
C VAL A 16 0.71 13.48 4.52
N ALA A 17 0.61 12.18 4.73
CA ALA A 17 -0.52 11.56 5.40
C ALA A 17 -0.28 11.57 6.92
N PRO A 18 -1.29 11.99 7.71
CA PRO A 18 -1.16 12.03 9.16
C PRO A 18 -1.24 10.64 9.78
N GLY A 19 -0.47 10.44 10.85
CA GLY A 19 -0.59 9.30 11.74
C GLY A 19 0.66 8.43 11.79
N MET A 20 0.82 7.79 12.95
CA MET A 20 1.81 6.74 13.17
C MET A 20 1.10 5.38 13.20
N TYR A 21 1.82 4.31 12.91
CA TYR A 21 1.27 2.95 12.94
C TYR A 21 2.05 2.09 13.93
N ALA A 22 1.32 1.27 14.68
CA ALA A 22 1.87 0.29 15.61
C ALA A 22 1.59 -1.14 15.11
N PRO A 23 2.50 -2.09 15.32
CA PRO A 23 2.26 -3.48 14.95
C PRO A 23 1.11 -4.09 15.76
N VAL A 24 0.34 -4.98 15.13
CA VAL A 24 -0.71 -5.76 15.80
C VAL A 24 -0.56 -7.24 15.47
N ASN A 25 -1.22 -8.11 16.26
CA ASN A 25 -1.21 -9.55 16.01
C ASN A 25 -1.87 -9.86 14.65
N PRO A 26 -1.15 -10.46 13.68
CA PRO A 26 -1.67 -10.70 12.34
C PRO A 26 -2.58 -11.94 12.24
N ALA A 27 -2.79 -12.71 13.32
CA ALA A 27 -3.45 -14.01 13.27
C ALA A 27 -4.82 -13.99 12.56
N ALA A 28 -5.63 -12.96 12.80
CA ALA A 28 -6.95 -12.84 12.17
C ALA A 28 -6.90 -12.58 10.65
N TRP A 29 -5.77 -12.11 10.12
CA TRP A 29 -5.56 -11.81 8.70
C TRP A 29 -4.65 -12.82 8.00
N LYS A 30 -4.27 -13.92 8.68
CA LYS A 30 -3.30 -14.89 8.18
C LYS A 30 -3.61 -15.38 6.77
N ASP A 31 -4.85 -15.75 6.49
CA ASP A 31 -5.27 -16.23 5.16
C ASP A 31 -5.03 -15.18 4.07
N GLY A 32 -5.25 -13.90 4.38
CA GLY A 32 -4.96 -12.81 3.46
C GLY A 32 -3.46 -12.62 3.23
N LEU A 33 -2.66 -12.69 4.30
CA LEU A 33 -1.21 -12.54 4.26
C LEU A 33 -0.56 -13.66 3.44
N ASP A 34 -0.98 -14.90 3.66
CA ASP A 34 -0.51 -16.07 2.92
C ASP A 34 -0.90 -15.99 1.43
N ALA A 35 -2.09 -15.45 1.12
CA ALA A 35 -2.57 -15.30 -0.25
C ALA A 35 -1.84 -14.20 -1.04
N VAL A 36 -1.44 -13.10 -0.38
CA VAL A 36 -0.74 -11.98 -1.05
C VAL A 36 0.76 -12.25 -1.24
N ALA A 37 1.38 -13.03 -0.35
CA ALA A 37 2.80 -13.37 -0.40
C ALA A 37 3.31 -13.84 -1.78
N PRO A 38 2.68 -14.82 -2.48
CA PRO A 38 3.17 -15.27 -3.79
C PRO A 38 3.02 -14.22 -4.90
N LEU A 39 2.06 -13.29 -4.78
CA LEU A 39 1.94 -12.16 -5.71
C LEU A 39 3.06 -11.14 -5.48
N LEU A 40 3.36 -10.87 -4.20
CA LEU A 40 4.45 -9.98 -3.83
C LEU A 40 5.81 -10.56 -4.23
N GLU A 41 6.05 -11.86 -4.09
CA GLU A 41 7.32 -12.45 -4.52
C GLU A 41 7.59 -12.25 -6.02
N LYS A 42 6.53 -12.18 -6.85
CA LYS A 42 6.67 -11.89 -8.29
C LYS A 42 6.91 -10.41 -8.59
N ARG A 43 6.44 -9.49 -7.75
CA ARG A 43 6.45 -8.03 -8.01
C ARG A 43 7.54 -7.28 -7.24
N ALA A 44 7.81 -7.73 -6.02
CA ALA A 44 8.80 -7.23 -5.09
C ALA A 44 9.42 -8.41 -4.31
N PRO A 45 10.36 -9.15 -4.93
CA PRO A 45 10.97 -10.33 -4.33
C PRO A 45 11.56 -10.04 -2.94
N GLY A 46 11.27 -10.92 -1.98
CA GLY A 46 11.71 -10.77 -0.60
C GLY A 46 10.91 -9.74 0.23
N ALA A 47 9.83 -9.17 -0.31
CA ALA A 47 8.93 -8.32 0.48
C ALA A 47 8.30 -9.11 1.63
N ARG A 48 8.18 -8.47 2.79
CA ARG A 48 7.55 -9.04 3.98
C ARG A 48 6.21 -8.36 4.24
N THR A 49 5.26 -9.11 4.77
CA THR A 49 3.93 -8.60 5.12
C THR A 49 3.66 -8.75 6.59
N ASP A 50 3.03 -7.73 7.19
CA ASP A 50 2.54 -7.75 8.56
C ASP A 50 1.27 -6.90 8.69
N MET A 51 0.70 -6.85 9.89
CA MET A 51 -0.47 -6.03 10.18
C MET A 51 -0.12 -4.93 11.15
N GLN A 52 -0.67 -3.75 10.90
CA GLN A 52 -0.55 -2.60 11.77
C GLN A 52 -1.90 -1.94 12.04
N ILE A 53 -1.95 -1.13 13.09
CA ILE A 53 -3.05 -0.22 13.37
C ILE A 53 -2.51 1.19 13.50
N ARG A 54 -3.23 2.18 12.96
CA ARG A 54 -2.91 3.58 13.21
C ARG A 54 -3.05 3.87 14.70
N THR A 55 -2.17 4.68 15.27
CA THR A 55 -2.08 4.92 16.73
C THR A 55 -3.32 5.58 17.32
N ASP A 56 -4.17 6.20 16.50
CA ASP A 56 -5.48 6.71 16.90
C ASP A 56 -6.58 5.61 16.95
N GLY A 57 -6.22 4.36 16.64
CA GLY A 57 -7.10 3.19 16.69
C GLY A 57 -8.06 3.04 15.50
N ARG A 58 -8.03 3.97 14.52
CA ARG A 58 -9.11 4.05 13.51
C ARG A 58 -8.92 3.09 12.35
N PHE A 59 -7.69 2.89 11.88
CA PHE A 59 -7.44 2.11 10.66
C PHE A 59 -6.47 0.97 10.90
N HIS A 60 -6.89 -0.24 10.53
CA HIS A 60 -5.98 -1.36 10.37
C HIS A 60 -5.38 -1.31 8.96
N ALA A 61 -4.10 -1.58 8.86
CA ALA A 61 -3.35 -1.54 7.63
C ALA A 61 -2.57 -2.83 7.40
N LEU A 62 -2.59 -3.30 6.15
CA LEU A 62 -1.60 -4.26 5.67
C LEU A 62 -0.28 -3.51 5.49
N ARG A 63 0.77 -3.92 6.19
CA ARG A 63 2.11 -3.40 5.92
C ARG A 63 2.83 -4.33 4.95
N ILE A 64 3.53 -3.73 3.99
CA ILE A 64 4.39 -4.42 3.03
C ILE A 64 5.77 -3.77 3.12
N THR A 65 6.76 -4.48 3.62
CA THR A 65 8.14 -4.00 3.69
C THR A 65 8.93 -4.56 2.52
N LEU A 66 9.39 -3.68 1.63
CA LEU A 66 10.16 -4.07 0.45
C LEU A 66 11.60 -4.39 0.83
N ALA A 67 12.15 -5.47 0.27
CA ALA A 67 13.58 -5.79 0.44
C ALA A 67 14.49 -4.83 -0.34
N LYS A 68 14.02 -4.35 -1.49
CA LYS A 68 14.70 -3.34 -2.30
C LYS A 68 13.85 -2.07 -2.34
N PRO A 69 14.43 -0.90 -2.03
CA PRO A 69 13.68 0.35 -2.08
C PRO A 69 13.28 0.67 -3.52
N ALA A 70 12.02 1.06 -3.70
CA ALA A 70 11.53 1.66 -4.93
C ALA A 70 12.19 3.02 -5.16
N LYS A 71 12.41 3.37 -6.43
CA LYS A 71 13.03 4.65 -6.82
C LYS A 71 12.00 5.76 -7.03
N ALA A 72 10.75 5.38 -7.32
CA ALA A 72 9.67 6.30 -7.59
C ALA A 72 8.33 5.75 -7.07
N PRO A 73 7.34 6.62 -6.75
CA PRO A 73 6.01 6.19 -6.35
C PRO A 73 5.33 5.25 -7.36
N ALA A 74 5.56 5.45 -8.66
CA ALA A 74 5.00 4.61 -9.71
C ALA A 74 5.44 3.13 -9.62
N GLU A 75 6.64 2.85 -9.10
CA GLU A 75 7.11 1.48 -8.91
C GLU A 75 6.35 0.73 -7.81
N LEU A 76 5.61 1.45 -6.95
CA LEU A 76 4.77 0.84 -5.91
C LEU A 76 3.41 0.38 -6.45
N VAL A 77 3.00 0.84 -7.64
CA VAL A 77 1.68 0.52 -8.20
C VAL A 77 1.44 -0.99 -8.33
N PRO A 78 2.37 -1.81 -8.86
CA PRO A 78 2.18 -3.26 -8.91
C PRO A 78 2.11 -3.92 -7.52
N VAL A 79 2.76 -3.32 -6.51
CA VAL A 79 2.70 -3.80 -5.11
C VAL A 79 1.31 -3.55 -4.54
N PHE A 80 0.76 -2.34 -4.71
CA PHE A 80 -0.60 -2.03 -4.27
C PHE A 80 -1.66 -2.87 -4.99
N ARG A 81 -1.52 -3.12 -6.30
CA ARG A 81 -2.43 -4.03 -7.02
C ARG A 81 -2.44 -5.45 -6.43
N SER A 82 -1.31 -5.91 -5.89
CA SER A 82 -1.23 -7.24 -5.27
C SER A 82 -2.05 -7.32 -3.98
N ALA A 83 -2.25 -6.21 -3.26
CA ALA A 83 -3.03 -6.18 -2.02
C ALA A 83 -4.54 -6.44 -2.22
N VAL A 84 -5.06 -6.42 -3.46
CA VAL A 84 -6.47 -6.72 -3.74
C VAL A 84 -6.83 -8.12 -3.25
N VAL A 85 -5.97 -9.13 -3.49
CA VAL A 85 -6.25 -10.49 -3.03
C VAL A 85 -6.33 -10.58 -1.50
N PHE A 86 -5.53 -9.79 -0.80
CA PHE A 86 -5.58 -9.71 0.66
C PHE A 86 -6.95 -9.20 1.13
N PHE A 87 -7.48 -8.15 0.51
CA PHE A 87 -8.81 -7.62 0.86
C PHE A 87 -9.94 -8.59 0.55
N GLU A 88 -9.86 -9.31 -0.57
CA GLU A 88 -10.85 -10.33 -0.92
C GLU A 88 -10.87 -11.48 0.10
N ARG A 89 -9.68 -11.94 0.52
CA ARG A 89 -9.54 -13.04 1.49
C ARG A 89 -9.90 -12.64 2.91
N THR A 90 -9.74 -11.36 3.25
CA THR A 90 -10.01 -10.85 4.61
C THR A 90 -11.34 -10.10 4.72
N ARG A 91 -12.23 -10.21 3.71
CA ARG A 91 -13.52 -9.50 3.68
C ARG A 91 -14.40 -9.70 4.91
N ALA A 92 -14.30 -10.88 5.55
CA ALA A 92 -15.09 -11.26 6.73
C ALA A 92 -14.39 -10.91 8.06
N VAL A 93 -13.11 -10.53 8.03
CA VAL A 93 -12.32 -10.25 9.22
C VAL A 93 -12.74 -8.90 9.82
N LYS A 94 -12.92 -8.87 11.14
CA LYS A 94 -13.21 -7.65 11.90
C LYS A 94 -12.17 -7.47 13.00
N PRO A 95 -11.62 -6.26 13.18
CA PRO A 95 -11.82 -5.07 12.33
C PRO A 95 -11.26 -5.25 10.91
N ALA A 96 -11.82 -4.51 9.95
CA ALA A 96 -11.37 -4.60 8.56
C ALA A 96 -10.05 -3.87 8.37
N ALA A 97 -9.19 -4.41 7.51
CA ALA A 97 -8.03 -3.67 7.01
C ALA A 97 -8.50 -2.71 5.91
N GLU A 98 -8.29 -1.42 6.13
CA GLU A 98 -8.79 -0.34 5.26
C GLU A 98 -7.67 0.40 4.54
N GLN A 99 -6.41 0.13 4.91
CA GLN A 99 -5.24 0.78 4.33
C GLN A 99 -4.13 -0.22 4.01
N VAL A 100 -3.23 0.20 3.13
CA VAL A 100 -1.98 -0.52 2.86
C VAL A 100 -0.83 0.46 3.06
N VAL A 101 0.15 0.09 3.86
CA VAL A 101 1.38 0.84 4.09
C VAL A 101 2.53 0.08 3.44
N VAL A 102 3.17 0.67 2.44
CA VAL A 102 4.37 0.13 1.81
C VAL A 102 5.59 0.85 2.36
N VAL A 103 6.49 0.11 2.99
CA VAL A 103 7.77 0.60 3.50
C VAL A 103 8.85 0.29 2.47
N SER A 104 9.50 1.34 1.98
CA SER A 104 10.48 1.32 0.90
C SER A 104 11.73 2.11 1.31
N GLY A 105 12.71 1.42 1.91
CA GLY A 105 13.86 2.09 2.55
C GLY A 105 13.37 2.97 3.69
N ASP A 106 13.73 4.25 3.66
CA ASP A 106 13.37 5.24 4.68
C ASP A 106 12.00 5.88 4.45
N VAL A 107 11.30 5.51 3.38
CA VAL A 107 10.00 6.08 3.02
C VAL A 107 8.90 5.09 3.31
N SER A 108 7.84 5.56 3.98
CA SER A 108 6.58 4.82 4.11
C SER A 108 5.48 5.50 3.31
N VAL A 109 4.82 4.75 2.46
CA VAL A 109 3.74 5.24 1.57
C VAL A 109 2.45 4.51 1.91
N VAL A 110 1.37 5.25 2.10
CA VAL A 110 0.05 4.73 2.44
C VAL A 110 -0.93 4.93 1.29
N ALA A 111 -1.80 3.95 1.08
CA ALA A 111 -2.97 4.05 0.21
C ALA A 111 -4.21 3.46 0.90
N ASP A 112 -5.36 4.09 0.68
CA ASP A 112 -6.63 3.56 1.16
C ASP A 112 -7.11 2.41 0.26
N LYS A 113 -7.81 1.44 0.86
CA LYS A 113 -8.44 0.31 0.17
C LYS A 113 -9.29 0.78 -1.01
N ALA A 114 -10.08 1.84 -0.84
CA ALA A 114 -10.92 2.38 -1.91
C ALA A 114 -10.11 2.81 -3.15
N ALA A 115 -8.99 3.50 -2.95
CA ALA A 115 -8.12 3.92 -4.05
C ALA A 115 -7.47 2.72 -4.76
N ILE A 116 -7.09 1.67 -4.01
CA ILE A 116 -6.51 0.44 -4.57
C ILE A 116 -7.57 -0.32 -5.39
N MET A 117 -8.81 -0.39 -4.90
CA MET A 117 -9.91 -1.03 -5.64
C MET A 117 -10.27 -0.25 -6.90
N ASP A 118 -10.28 1.09 -6.85
CA ASP A 118 -10.48 1.91 -8.05
C ASP A 118 -9.41 1.66 -9.12
N LEU A 119 -8.13 1.55 -8.71
CA LEU A 119 -7.03 1.19 -9.60
C LEU A 119 -7.20 -0.21 -10.20
N PHE A 120 -7.62 -1.19 -9.40
CA PHE A 120 -7.82 -2.56 -9.85
C PHE A 120 -8.99 -2.69 -10.82
N LEU A 121 -10.09 -1.98 -10.55
CA LEU A 121 -11.28 -1.90 -11.42
C LEU A 121 -11.09 -0.95 -12.61
N GLU A 122 -9.87 -0.46 -12.83
CA GLU A 122 -9.51 0.43 -13.94
C GLU A 122 -10.35 1.72 -14.00
N ARG A 123 -10.90 2.15 -12.85
CA ARG A 123 -11.64 3.42 -12.71
C ARG A 123 -10.72 4.63 -12.69
N VAL A 124 -9.45 4.41 -12.35
CA VAL A 124 -8.37 5.39 -12.41
C VAL A 124 -7.16 4.75 -13.07
N ASP A 125 -6.39 5.57 -13.77
CA ASP A 125 -5.08 5.17 -14.26
C ASP A 125 -4.02 5.20 -13.14
N GLU A 126 -2.81 4.76 -13.46
CA GLU A 126 -1.72 4.68 -12.50
C GLU A 126 -1.28 6.07 -12.00
N ALA A 127 -1.31 7.09 -12.86
CA ALA A 127 -0.92 8.44 -12.50
C ALA A 127 -1.91 9.07 -11.50
N ALA A 128 -3.20 8.89 -11.75
CA ALA A 128 -4.27 9.31 -10.86
C ALA A 128 -4.24 8.55 -9.52
N PHE A 129 -3.89 7.27 -9.53
CA PHE A 129 -3.66 6.51 -8.30
C PHE A 129 -2.44 7.02 -7.53
N VAL A 130 -1.31 7.26 -8.20
CA VAL A 130 -0.09 7.81 -7.57
C VAL A 130 -0.37 9.15 -6.90
N ALA A 131 -1.21 10.00 -7.51
CA ALA A 131 -1.62 11.28 -6.94
C ALA A 131 -2.48 11.15 -5.65
N ARG A 132 -3.07 9.97 -5.40
CA ARG A 132 -3.82 9.63 -4.18
C ARG A 132 -2.94 9.01 -3.09
N LEU A 133 -1.70 8.65 -3.39
CA LEU A 133 -0.77 8.11 -2.40
C LEU A 133 -0.39 9.18 -1.37
N GLY A 134 -0.32 8.76 -0.11
CA GLY A 134 0.21 9.57 0.98
C GLY A 134 1.59 9.09 1.40
N ARG A 135 2.50 10.00 1.76
CA ARG A 135 3.74 9.66 2.47
C ARG A 135 3.51 9.82 3.96
N LEU A 136 3.82 8.82 4.77
CA LEU A 136 3.78 8.96 6.23
C LEU A 136 4.95 9.83 6.69
N GLY A 137 4.67 10.83 7.53
CA GLY A 137 5.70 11.63 8.19
C GLY A 137 6.45 10.77 9.21
N GLY A 138 7.77 10.71 9.09
CA GLY A 138 8.66 10.16 10.11
C GLY A 138 8.83 11.11 11.28
#